data_AF-A0A2R6NHH9-F1
#
_entry.id   AF-A0A2R6NHH9-F1
#
_cell.length_a   1.000
_cell.length_b   1.000
_cell.length_c   1.000
_cell.angle_alpha   90.00
_cell.angle_beta   90.00
_cell.angle_gamma   90.00
#
_symmetry.space_group_name_H-M   'P 1'
#
loop_
_entity.id
_entity.type
_entity.pdbx_description
1 polymer ?
#
loop_
_entity_poly.entity_id
_entity_poly.type
_entity_poly.pdbx_seq_one_letter_code
_entity_poly.pdbx_strand_id
1 'polypeptide(L)'
;MVAQTSLICERQSRLHFAFGEIVGDMNTFTVTDFRTRKTTKHYPKNEGGGHGGGDQGLIRTFVEAVRTKQQVHLGTNVSEVLRSHLTVFAAETSRLEGRVIDCVAFEKEAKERVAAS
;
A
#
# COMPACT_ATOMS: atom_id res chain seq x y z
N MET A 1 8.47 10.23 -4.94
CA MET A 1 9.57 10.46 -3.98
C MET A 1 9.30 11.79 -3.30
N VAL A 2 9.08 11.77 -1.99
CA VAL A 2 8.96 12.98 -1.17
C VAL A 2 10.15 12.91 -0.22
N ALA A 3 11.05 13.89 -0.31
CA ALA A 3 12.35 14.02 0.38
C ALA A 3 13.57 13.33 -0.27
N GLN A 4 14.70 14.06 -0.26
CA GLN A 4 16.04 13.52 -0.49
C GLN A 4 16.37 12.57 0.67
N THR A 5 16.67 11.31 0.36
CA THR A 5 16.98 10.27 1.35
C THR A 5 18.15 9.44 0.87
N SER A 6 19.00 8.96 1.77
CA SER A 6 19.99 7.93 1.48
C SER A 6 19.35 6.54 1.35
N LEU A 7 18.11 6.39 1.81
CA LEU A 7 17.34 5.15 1.86
C LEU A 7 16.46 5.01 0.61
N ILE A 8 17.02 5.33 -0.57
CA ILE A 8 16.28 5.25 -1.84
C ILE A 8 15.83 3.80 -2.05
N CYS A 9 14.53 3.63 -2.36
CA CYS A 9 13.89 2.32 -2.53
C CYS A 9 13.78 1.46 -1.26
N GLU A 10 14.13 1.98 -0.08
CA GLU A 10 13.79 1.33 1.20
C GLU A 10 12.48 1.91 1.74
N ARG A 11 11.48 1.04 1.90
CA ARG A 11 10.19 1.42 2.46
C ARG A 11 10.22 1.26 3.97
N GLN A 12 9.91 2.34 4.68
CA GLN A 12 9.73 2.33 6.12
C GLN A 12 8.23 2.20 6.43
N SER A 13 7.88 1.28 7.31
CA SER A 13 6.50 1.05 7.76
C SER A 13 6.42 1.17 9.27
N ARG A 14 5.45 1.95 9.76
CA ARG A 14 5.14 2.04 11.18
C ARG A 14 3.64 1.93 11.37
N LEU A 15 3.20 0.87 12.05
CA LEU A 15 1.81 0.57 12.32
C LEU A 15 1.61 0.60 13.84
N HIS A 16 0.72 1.48 14.29
CA HIS A 16 0.37 1.61 15.71
C HIS A 16 -0.97 0.90 15.96
N PHE A 17 -1.00 0.07 17.00
CA PHE A 17 -2.18 -0.66 17.44
C PHE A 17 -2.47 -0.32 18.90
N ALA A 18 -3.68 -0.65 19.38
CA ALA A 18 -4.11 -0.36 20.75
C ALA A 18 -3.15 -0.91 21.83
N PHE A 19 -2.47 -2.02 21.56
CA PHE A 19 -1.63 -2.74 22.53
C PHE A 19 -0.24 -3.07 22.00
N GLY A 20 0.21 -2.39 20.95
CA GLY A 20 1.49 -2.71 20.34
C GLY A 20 1.80 -1.90 19.11
N GLU A 21 2.94 -2.19 18.50
CA GLU A 21 3.34 -1.60 17.23
C GLU A 21 4.09 -2.60 16.36
N ILE A 22 4.11 -2.30 15.06
CA ILE A 22 4.97 -2.94 14.08
C ILE A 22 5.82 -1.86 13.41
N VAL A 23 7.13 -2.01 13.47
CA VAL A 23 8.10 -1.13 12.79
C VAL A 23 8.93 -1.97 11.83
N GLY A 24 9.03 -1.56 10.57
CA GLY A 24 9.80 -2.29 9.58
C GLY A 24 10.53 -1.41 8.56
N ASP A 25 11.66 -1.91 8.09
CA ASP A 25 12.62 -1.25 7.19
C ASP A 25 12.86 -2.05 5.90
N MET A 26 11.84 -2.81 5.47
CA MET A 26 11.87 -3.75 4.34
C MET A 26 12.70 -5.02 4.56
N ASN A 27 13.76 -4.98 5.38
CA ASN A 27 14.60 -6.13 5.70
C ASN A 27 14.17 -6.83 6.99
N THR A 28 13.69 -6.06 7.95
CA THR A 28 13.32 -6.54 9.28
C THR A 28 12.01 -5.91 9.73
N PHE A 29 11.24 -6.68 10.49
CA PHE A 29 9.97 -6.23 11.06
C PHE A 29 9.98 -6.54 12.54
N THR A 30 9.87 -5.51 13.37
CA THR A 30 9.86 -5.61 14.83
C THR A 30 8.42 -5.45 15.31
N VAL A 31 7.92 -6.47 15.99
CA VAL A 31 6.59 -6.51 16.60
C VAL A 31 6.76 -6.38 18.10
N THR A 32 6.13 -5.38 18.71
CA THR A 32 6.13 -5.20 20.17
C THR A 32 4.71 -5.32 20.71
N ASP A 33 4.50 -6.24 21.65
CA ASP A 33 3.25 -6.33 22.44
C ASP A 33 3.47 -5.64 23.79
N PHE A 34 2.75 -4.55 24.04
CA PHE A 34 2.92 -3.75 25.24
C PHE A 34 2.27 -4.36 26.49
N ARG A 35 1.33 -5.29 26.34
CA ARG A 35 0.72 -6.00 27.49
C ARG A 35 1.70 -6.97 28.11
N THR A 36 2.51 -7.61 27.27
CA THR A 36 3.53 -8.59 27.70
C THR A 36 4.94 -8.01 27.77
N ARG A 37 5.15 -6.81 27.22
CA ARG A 37 6.47 -6.19 26.99
C ARG A 37 7.41 -7.05 26.15
N LYS A 38 6.87 -7.96 25.35
CA LYS A 38 7.64 -8.83 24.48
C LYS A 38 7.85 -8.15 23.13
N THR A 39 9.09 -8.14 22.68
CA THR A 39 9.47 -7.73 21.33
C THR A 39 9.97 -8.94 20.55
N THR A 40 9.46 -9.12 19.34
CA THR A 40 9.89 -10.18 18.41
C THR A 40 10.29 -9.57 17.09
N LYS A 41 11.45 -9.98 16.57
CA LYS A 41 11.97 -9.48 15.29
C LYS A 41 11.86 -10.57 14.23
N HIS A 42 11.27 -10.21 13.09
CA HIS A 42 11.06 -11.07 11.94
C HIS A 42 12.00 -10.64 10.81
N TYR A 43 12.51 -11.64 10.09
CA TYR A 43 13.44 -11.48 8.98
C TYR A 43 12.85 -12.20 7.77
N PRO A 44 12.03 -11.52 6.94
CA PRO A 44 11.54 -12.10 5.71
C PRO A 44 12.70 -12.56 4.83
N LYS A 45 12.46 -13.62 4.06
CA LYS A 45 13.45 -14.09 3.09
C LYS A 45 13.66 -13.00 2.03
N ASN A 46 14.91 -12.60 1.83
CA ASN A 46 15.26 -11.73 0.72
C ASN A 46 15.28 -12.58 -0.57
N GLU A 47 14.34 -12.33 -1.48
CA GLU A 47 14.28 -13.01 -2.78
C GLU A 47 15.18 -12.35 -3.84
N GLY A 48 15.95 -11.33 -3.46
CA GLY A 48 16.82 -10.57 -4.35
C GLY A 48 16.05 -9.61 -5.26
N GLY A 49 16.79 -8.97 -6.18
CA GLY A 49 16.24 -7.99 -7.12
C GLY A 49 15.96 -6.61 -6.50
N GLY A 50 15.37 -5.73 -7.30
CA GLY A 50 14.86 -4.43 -6.82
C GLY A 50 13.69 -4.61 -5.86
N HIS A 51 13.46 -3.61 -5.01
CA HIS A 51 12.28 -3.54 -4.13
C HIS A 51 12.08 -4.72 -3.14
N GLY A 52 13.16 -5.44 -2.77
CA GLY A 52 13.15 -6.47 -1.72
C GLY A 52 12.28 -7.69 -2.02
N GLY A 53 12.21 -8.10 -3.29
CA GLY A 53 11.44 -9.27 -3.73
C GLY A 53 9.97 -8.98 -4.06
N GLY A 54 9.48 -7.75 -3.83
CA GLY A 54 8.10 -7.38 -4.16
C GLY A 54 7.74 -7.59 -5.63
N ASP A 55 8.65 -7.24 -6.55
CA ASP A 55 8.44 -7.40 -8.00
C ASP A 55 8.28 -8.87 -8.39
N GLN A 56 9.11 -9.76 -7.82
CA GLN A 56 9.02 -11.20 -8.06
C GLN A 56 7.73 -11.79 -7.48
N GLY A 57 7.31 -11.32 -6.30
CA GLY A 57 6.03 -11.70 -5.71
C GLY A 57 4.84 -11.33 -6.59
N LEU A 58 4.83 -10.12 -7.16
CA LEU A 58 3.78 -9.66 -8.08
C LEU A 58 3.76 -10.49 -9.37
N ILE A 59 4.92 -10.73 -9.99
CA ILE A 59 5.02 -11.54 -11.22
C ILE A 59 4.53 -12.97 -10.96
N ARG A 60 5.00 -13.61 -9.87
CA ARG A 60 4.58 -14.96 -9.48
C ARG A 60 3.07 -15.05 -9.35
N THR A 61 2.49 -14.07 -8.65
CA THR A 61 1.05 -14.00 -8.40
C THR A 61 0.26 -13.80 -9.69
N PHE A 62 0.75 -12.96 -10.60
CA PHE A 62 0.14 -12.74 -11.90
C PHE A 62 0.16 -14.00 -12.78
N VAL A 63 1.32 -14.67 -12.89
CA VAL A 63 1.44 -15.91 -13.66
C VAL A 63 0.50 -16.98 -13.11
N GLU A 64 0.38 -17.09 -11.78
CA GLU A 64 -0.53 -18.02 -11.14
C GLU A 64 -1.99 -17.70 -11.46
N ALA A 65 -2.40 -16.43 -11.38
CA ALA A 65 -3.75 -16.00 -11.73
C ALA A 65 -4.13 -16.36 -13.18
N VAL A 66 -3.22 -16.16 -14.13
CA VAL A 66 -3.44 -16.49 -15.53
C VAL A 66 -3.50 -18.01 -15.74
N ARG A 67 -2.57 -18.75 -15.12
CA ARG A 67 -2.48 -20.21 -15.22
C ARG A 67 -3.74 -20.90 -14.71
N THR A 68 -4.28 -20.46 -13.58
CA THR A 68 -5.46 -21.06 -12.95
C THR A 68 -6.77 -20.41 -13.39
N LYS A 69 -6.70 -19.28 -14.10
CA LYS A 69 -7.84 -18.42 -14.44
C LYS A 69 -8.62 -17.94 -13.22
N GLN A 70 -7.92 -17.65 -12.11
CA GLN A 70 -8.53 -17.22 -10.86
C GLN A 70 -7.99 -15.85 -10.42
N GLN A 71 -8.87 -14.84 -10.42
CA GLN A 71 -8.55 -13.47 -10.00
C GLN A 71 -8.09 -13.38 -8.54
N VAL A 72 -8.53 -14.32 -7.69
CA VAL A 72 -8.25 -14.33 -6.24
C VAL A 72 -6.75 -14.30 -5.93
N HIS A 73 -5.91 -14.84 -6.82
CA HIS A 73 -4.47 -14.81 -6.63
C HIS A 73 -3.93 -13.39 -6.62
N LEU A 74 -4.42 -12.48 -7.50
CA LEU A 74 -3.91 -11.11 -7.60
C LEU A 74 -4.09 -10.27 -6.32
N GLY A 75 -5.00 -10.66 -5.42
CA GLY A 75 -5.25 -9.95 -4.16
C GLY A 75 -5.84 -8.54 -4.33
N THR A 76 -6.14 -8.14 -5.57
CA THR A 76 -6.79 -6.87 -5.89
C THR A 76 -7.66 -6.96 -7.15
N ASN A 77 -8.49 -5.96 -7.40
CA ASN A 77 -9.32 -5.82 -8.60
C ASN A 77 -9.24 -4.42 -9.22
N VAL A 78 -9.77 -4.28 -10.44
CA VAL A 78 -9.74 -3.03 -11.21
C VAL A 78 -10.41 -1.87 -10.45
N SER A 79 -11.48 -2.13 -9.70
CA SER A 79 -12.15 -1.08 -8.92
C SER A 79 -11.28 -0.55 -7.79
N GLU A 80 -10.52 -1.41 -7.11
CA GLU A 80 -9.56 -0.99 -6.08
C GLU A 80 -8.39 -0.19 -6.66
N VAL A 81 -7.87 -0.62 -7.82
CA VAL A 81 -6.83 0.12 -8.55
C VAL A 81 -7.36 1.49 -8.99
N LEU A 82 -8.59 1.59 -9.49
CA LEU A 82 -9.19 2.87 -9.84
C LEU A 82 -9.32 3.78 -8.60
N ARG A 83 -9.78 3.24 -7.47
CA ARG A 83 -9.89 4.01 -6.22
C ARG A 83 -8.56 4.58 -5.76
N SER A 84 -7.46 3.83 -5.87
CA SER A 84 -6.15 4.34 -5.47
C SER A 84 -5.70 5.54 -6.31
N HIS A 85 -6.04 5.57 -7.61
CA HIS A 85 -5.78 6.71 -8.49
C HIS A 85 -6.70 7.90 -8.16
N LEU A 86 -7.99 7.65 -7.90
CA LEU A 86 -8.93 8.69 -7.48
C LEU A 86 -8.53 9.36 -6.17
N THR A 87 -7.97 8.62 -5.22
CA THR A 87 -7.40 9.18 -3.98
C THR A 87 -6.29 10.20 -4.27
N VAL A 88 -5.47 10.00 -5.30
CA VAL A 88 -4.42 10.95 -5.69
C VAL A 88 -5.05 12.26 -6.21
N PHE A 89 -6.11 12.18 -7.00
CA PHE A 89 -6.82 13.37 -7.46
C PHE A 89 -7.53 14.09 -6.31
N ALA A 90 -8.17 13.36 -5.40
CA ALA A 90 -8.76 13.92 -4.20
C ALA A 90 -7.71 14.64 -3.31
N ALA A 91 -6.51 14.05 -3.19
CA ALA A 91 -5.39 14.67 -2.48
C ALA A 91 -4.89 15.94 -3.19
N GLU A 92 -4.85 15.95 -4.52
CA GLU A 92 -4.48 17.16 -5.28
C GLU A 92 -5.52 18.26 -5.14
N THR A 93 -6.82 17.94 -5.19
CA THR A 93 -7.89 18.88 -4.87
C THR A 93 -7.74 19.41 -3.45
N SER A 94 -7.47 18.55 -2.47
CA SER A 94 -7.21 18.94 -1.08
C SER A 94 -6.04 19.92 -0.97
N ARG A 95 -4.93 19.66 -1.69
CA ARG A 95 -3.74 20.52 -1.73
C ARG A 95 -4.04 21.90 -2.30
N LEU A 96 -4.81 21.97 -3.39
CA LEU A 96 -5.16 23.21 -4.07
C LEU A 96 -6.18 24.05 -3.27
N GLU A 97 -7.17 23.41 -2.66
CA GLU A 97 -8.25 24.08 -1.94
C GLU A 97 -7.94 24.32 -0.45
N GLY A 98 -6.90 23.68 0.09
CA GLY A 98 -6.49 23.82 1.48
C GLY A 98 -7.49 23.25 2.48
N ARG A 99 -8.31 22.26 2.07
CA ARG A 99 -9.33 21.62 2.93
C ARG A 99 -9.31 20.11 2.83
N VAL A 100 -9.92 19.46 3.82
CA VAL A 100 -10.13 18.00 3.80
C VAL A 100 -11.13 17.64 2.70
N ILE A 101 -10.80 16.63 1.91
CA ILE A 101 -11.66 16.05 0.87
C ILE A 101 -12.07 14.63 1.29
N ASP A 102 -13.37 14.37 1.28
CA ASP A 102 -13.89 13.01 1.43
C ASP A 102 -13.67 12.23 0.12
N CYS A 103 -12.87 11.17 0.19
CA CYS A 103 -12.50 10.38 -0.99
C CYS A 103 -13.67 9.59 -1.59
N VAL A 104 -14.66 9.19 -0.77
CA VAL A 104 -15.83 8.43 -1.22
C VAL A 104 -16.79 9.36 -1.97
N ALA A 105 -17.04 10.55 -1.42
CA ALA A 105 -17.81 11.58 -2.10
C ALA A 105 -17.13 12.00 -3.41
N PHE A 106 -15.81 12.20 -3.39
CA PHE A 106 -15.03 12.53 -4.59
C PHE A 106 -15.15 11.45 -5.67
N GLU A 107 -15.05 10.16 -5.32
CA GLU A 107 -15.24 9.05 -6.27
C GLU A 107 -16.63 9.09 -6.91
N LYS A 108 -17.69 9.34 -6.12
CA LYS A 108 -19.06 9.41 -6.61
C LYS A 108 -19.24 10.57 -7.61
N GLU A 109 -18.83 11.77 -7.25
CA GLU A 109 -18.92 12.97 -8.10
C GLU A 109 -18.10 12.82 -9.39
N ALA A 110 -16.92 12.20 -9.32
CA ALA A 110 -16.11 11.93 -10.50
C ALA A 110 -16.82 11.00 -11.49
N LYS A 111 -17.47 9.93 -10.99
CA LYS A 111 -18.23 8.99 -11.83
C LYS A 111 -19.47 9.64 -12.44
N GLU A 112 -20.21 10.45 -11.67
CA GLU A 112 -21.39 11.16 -12.17
C GLU A 112 -21.04 12.15 -13.28
N ARG A 113 -19.92 12.87 -13.15
CA ARG A 113 -19.42 13.78 -14.20
C ARG A 113 -19.13 13.06 -15.51
N VAL A 114 -18.50 11.89 -15.45
CA VAL A 114 -18.22 11.07 -16.65
C VAL A 114 -19.49 10.45 -17.23
N ALA A 115 -20.47 10.08 -16.41
CA ALA A 115 -21.74 9.56 -16.90
C ALA A 115 -22.62 10.63 -17.59
N ALA A 116 -22.38 11.90 -17.28
CA ALA A 116 -23.09 13.05 -17.85
C ALA A 116 -22.42 13.65 -19.11
N SER A 117 -21.23 13.17 -19.49
CA SER A 117 -20.49 13.58 -20.69
C SER A 117 -20.73 12.63 -21.86
#